data_AF-X1MM37-F1
#
_entry.id   AF-X1MM37-F1
#
_cell.length_a   1.000
_cell.length_b   1.000
_cell.length_c   1.000
_cell.angle_alpha   90.00
_cell.angle_beta   90.00
_cell.angle_gamma   90.00
#
_symmetry.space_group_name_H-M   'P 1'
#
loop_
_entity.id
_entity.type
_entity.pdbx_description
1 polymer ?
#
loop_
_entity_poly.entity_id
_entity_poly.type
_entity_poly.pdbx_seq_one_letter_code
_entity_poly.pdbx_strand_id
1 'polypeptide(L)'
;NGKINKKLWSDLCSLVNSKNKYIFLSAEAKKFLEKYLEKNIENLLKETRSKNTADSVKNSLLNRAIVIDKQYNKAHSHKIYSFEKINKIGEDLLNQGDTSFSEISNSAQADDLVTIIYTSGTTADPKGVTLTNSNFMHNLRTAPPTVGIHKEDRFLSVLPSWHIYERTVEYCTLTVGASTAYSKPFKQILLPDLKAEKPTIMCSVPRIWESLHKGIVDNIKKGSAIQKFIFNWAVEIGQKYKEAEGILNDTLPLLCQRELEMFQLIHILHKPLFQPH
;
A
#
# COMPACT_ATOMS: atom_id res chain seq x y z
N ASN A 1 0.81 -0.90 -33.57
CA ASN A 1 1.64 -1.63 -34.56
C ASN A 1 1.56 -3.16 -34.48
N GLY A 2 0.61 -3.78 -33.75
CA GLY A 2 0.43 -5.24 -33.79
C GLY A 2 1.58 -6.08 -33.23
N LYS A 3 2.59 -5.44 -32.63
CA LYS A 3 3.81 -6.07 -32.10
C LYS A 3 3.80 -6.00 -30.58
N ILE A 4 4.26 -7.07 -29.94
CA ILE A 4 4.57 -7.05 -28.51
C ILE A 4 6.04 -6.70 -28.28
N ASN A 5 6.35 -6.13 -27.12
CA ASN A 5 7.73 -5.86 -26.74
C ASN A 5 8.46 -7.16 -26.32
N LYS A 6 9.79 -7.12 -26.27
CA LYS A 6 10.62 -8.28 -25.91
C LYS A 6 10.28 -8.86 -24.53
N LYS A 7 9.90 -8.01 -23.58
CA LYS A 7 9.53 -8.42 -22.21
C LYS A 7 8.28 -9.30 -22.23
N LEU A 8 7.20 -8.83 -22.83
CA LEU A 8 5.93 -9.57 -22.93
C LEU A 8 6.10 -10.88 -23.71
N TRP A 9 6.96 -10.90 -24.74
CA TRP A 9 7.29 -12.14 -25.44
C TRP A 9 8.00 -13.15 -24.53
N SER A 10 9.01 -12.72 -23.77
CA SER A 10 9.71 -13.55 -22.79
C SER A 10 8.77 -14.08 -21.70
N ASP A 11 7.86 -13.24 -21.21
CA ASP A 11 6.85 -13.63 -20.23
C ASP A 11 5.92 -14.72 -20.78
N LEU A 12 5.44 -14.58 -22.03
CA LEU A 12 4.63 -15.59 -22.70
C LEU A 12 5.37 -16.93 -22.85
N CYS A 13 6.64 -16.91 -23.27
CA CYS A 13 7.46 -18.12 -23.35
C CYS A 13 7.58 -18.79 -21.96
N SER A 14 7.79 -18.00 -20.90
CA SER A 14 7.86 -18.53 -19.53
C SER A 14 6.52 -19.11 -19.06
N LEU A 15 5.40 -18.47 -19.42
CA LEU A 15 4.05 -18.93 -19.11
C LEU A 15 3.76 -20.28 -19.79
N VAL A 16 4.19 -20.52 -21.02
CA VAL A 16 4.01 -21.83 -21.68
C VAL A 16 4.70 -22.95 -20.90
N ASN A 17 5.92 -22.69 -20.40
CA ASN A 17 6.72 -23.69 -19.69
C ASN A 17 6.35 -23.86 -18.21
N SER A 18 5.66 -22.89 -17.61
CA SER A 18 5.33 -22.88 -16.18
C SER A 18 3.83 -22.70 -15.94
N LYS A 19 3.18 -23.73 -15.38
CA LYS A 19 1.73 -23.72 -15.10
C LYS A 19 1.32 -22.75 -13.97
N ASN A 20 2.23 -22.42 -13.05
CA ASN A 20 1.93 -21.62 -11.85
C ASN A 20 2.13 -20.10 -12.04
N LYS A 21 2.30 -19.64 -13.28
CA LYS A 21 2.49 -18.22 -13.58
C LYS A 21 1.23 -17.62 -14.20
N TYR A 22 0.97 -16.36 -13.85
CA TYR A 22 -0.16 -15.57 -14.33
C TYR A 22 0.34 -14.23 -14.89
N ILE A 23 -0.42 -13.64 -15.81
CA ILE A 23 -0.17 -12.29 -16.32
C ILE A 23 -1.40 -11.43 -16.10
N PHE A 24 -1.18 -10.22 -15.59
CA PHE A 24 -2.26 -9.25 -15.36
C PHE A 24 -2.30 -8.26 -16.52
N LEU A 25 -3.46 -8.10 -17.15
CA LEU A 25 -3.66 -7.29 -18.35
C LEU A 25 -4.89 -6.38 -18.18
N SER A 26 -4.93 -5.29 -18.96
CA SER A 26 -6.21 -4.59 -19.17
C SER A 26 -7.13 -5.41 -20.09
N ALA A 27 -8.41 -5.03 -20.17
CA ALA A 27 -9.36 -5.69 -21.06
C ALA A 27 -8.94 -5.60 -22.54
N GLU A 28 -8.45 -4.43 -22.97
CA GLU A 28 -7.93 -4.20 -24.32
C GLU A 28 -6.70 -5.06 -24.58
N ALA A 29 -5.80 -5.16 -23.60
CA ALA A 29 -4.59 -5.95 -23.71
C ALA A 29 -4.88 -7.46 -23.83
N LYS A 30 -5.92 -7.96 -23.14
CA LYS A 30 -6.35 -9.37 -23.29
C LYS A 30 -6.97 -9.65 -24.66
N LYS A 31 -7.85 -8.77 -25.16
CA LYS A 31 -8.40 -8.86 -26.53
C LYS A 31 -7.31 -8.80 -27.58
N PHE A 32 -6.31 -7.94 -27.36
CA PHE A 32 -5.13 -7.87 -28.22
C PHE A 32 -4.34 -9.18 -28.18
N LEU A 33 -4.08 -9.74 -26.99
CA LEU A 33 -3.35 -10.99 -26.83
C LEU A 33 -4.04 -12.15 -27.54
N GLU A 34 -5.36 -12.26 -27.44
CA GLU A 34 -6.14 -13.28 -28.13
C GLU A 34 -5.93 -13.25 -29.66
N LYS A 35 -6.13 -12.07 -30.27
CA LYS A 35 -5.89 -11.85 -31.71
C LYS A 35 -4.42 -12.05 -32.09
N TYR A 36 -3.50 -11.73 -31.19
CA TYR A 36 -2.07 -11.90 -31.41
C TYR A 36 -1.70 -13.38 -31.43
N LEU A 37 -2.22 -14.18 -30.48
CA LEU A 37 -1.97 -15.62 -30.40
C LEU A 37 -2.52 -16.36 -31.62
N GLU A 38 -3.68 -15.97 -32.16
CA GLU A 38 -4.21 -16.55 -33.41
C GLU A 38 -3.22 -16.50 -34.58
N LYS A 39 -2.39 -15.47 -34.64
CA LYS A 39 -1.42 -15.27 -35.72
C LYS A 39 -0.01 -15.77 -35.39
N ASN A 40 0.31 -15.98 -34.11
CA ASN A 40 1.70 -16.16 -33.65
C ASN A 40 1.90 -17.38 -32.74
N ILE A 41 0.88 -18.18 -32.45
CA ILE A 41 0.99 -19.34 -31.55
C ILE A 41 2.03 -20.36 -32.04
N GLU A 42 2.14 -20.57 -33.35
CA GLU A 42 3.11 -21.48 -33.95
C GLU A 42 4.56 -21.06 -33.68
N ASN A 43 4.84 -19.75 -33.73
CA ASN A 43 6.16 -19.23 -33.41
C ASN A 43 6.48 -19.43 -31.92
N LEU A 44 5.47 -19.23 -31.06
CA LEU A 44 5.61 -19.44 -29.62
C LEU A 44 5.87 -20.93 -29.28
N LEU A 45 5.19 -21.86 -29.94
CA LEU A 45 5.43 -23.30 -29.78
C LEU A 45 6.83 -23.72 -30.21
N LYS A 46 7.31 -23.21 -31.36
CA LYS A 46 8.66 -23.48 -31.87
C LYS A 46 9.74 -22.99 -30.90
N GLU A 47 9.57 -21.78 -30.37
CA GLU A 47 10.55 -21.17 -29.47
C GLU A 47 10.58 -21.85 -28.10
N THR A 48 9.41 -22.27 -27.59
CA THR A 48 9.29 -22.95 -26.30
C THR A 48 9.57 -24.45 -26.37
N ARG A 49 9.70 -25.03 -27.57
CA ARG A 49 9.81 -26.48 -27.81
C ARG A 49 8.68 -27.29 -27.16
N SER A 50 7.50 -26.68 -27.04
CA SER A 50 6.32 -27.31 -26.45
C SER A 50 5.77 -28.38 -27.40
N LYS A 51 5.47 -29.57 -26.86
CA LYS A 51 4.80 -30.67 -27.59
C LYS A 51 3.27 -30.57 -27.56
N ASN A 52 2.72 -29.55 -26.89
CA ASN A 52 1.28 -29.36 -26.76
C ASN A 52 0.68 -28.75 -28.03
N THR A 53 -0.61 -29.00 -28.26
CA THR A 53 -1.34 -28.41 -29.39
C THR A 53 -1.50 -26.89 -29.24
N ALA A 54 -1.59 -26.18 -30.36
CA ALA A 54 -1.79 -24.73 -30.39
C ALA A 54 -3.01 -24.30 -29.59
N ASP A 55 -4.14 -25.01 -29.71
CA ASP A 55 -5.37 -24.72 -28.97
C ASP A 55 -5.21 -24.91 -27.46
N SER A 56 -4.51 -25.97 -27.04
CA SER A 56 -4.25 -26.22 -25.62
C SER A 56 -3.40 -25.12 -24.99
N VAL A 57 -2.35 -24.68 -25.70
CA VAL A 57 -1.48 -23.60 -25.22
C VAL A 57 -2.20 -22.24 -25.25
N LYS A 58 -2.96 -21.93 -26.32
CA LYS A 58 -3.78 -20.72 -26.41
C LYS A 58 -4.76 -20.63 -25.24
N ASN A 59 -5.54 -21.69 -25.00
CA ASN A 59 -6.50 -21.74 -23.90
C ASN A 59 -5.82 -21.63 -22.54
N SER A 60 -4.69 -22.32 -22.34
CA SER A 60 -3.90 -22.22 -21.10
C SER A 60 -3.41 -20.80 -20.83
N LEU A 61 -2.90 -20.09 -21.84
CA LEU A 61 -2.41 -18.72 -21.71
C LEU A 61 -3.54 -17.73 -21.44
N LEU A 62 -4.67 -17.84 -22.17
CA LEU A 62 -5.82 -16.96 -21.99
C LEU A 62 -6.53 -17.14 -20.64
N ASN A 63 -6.53 -18.36 -20.10
CA ASN A 63 -7.01 -18.65 -18.75
C ASN A 63 -6.12 -18.02 -17.67
N ARG A 64 -4.82 -17.89 -17.93
CA ARG A 64 -3.84 -17.33 -16.99
C ARG A 64 -3.58 -15.84 -17.21
N ALA A 65 -4.21 -15.24 -18.21
CA ALA A 65 -4.29 -13.80 -18.42
C ALA A 65 -5.47 -13.21 -17.63
N ILE A 66 -5.19 -12.63 -16.47
CA ILE A 66 -6.17 -12.07 -15.52
C ILE A 66 -6.39 -10.59 -15.85
N VAL A 67 -7.65 -10.15 -15.91
CA VAL A 67 -7.99 -8.73 -16.15
C VAL A 67 -8.41 -8.07 -14.84
N ILE A 68 -7.76 -6.95 -14.50
CA ILE A 68 -8.05 -6.17 -13.29
C ILE A 68 -8.81 -4.90 -13.71
N ASP A 69 -10.07 -5.04 -14.14
CA ASP A 69 -10.93 -3.88 -14.45
C ASP A 69 -12.32 -4.04 -13.82
N LYS A 70 -12.84 -2.96 -13.22
CA LYS A 70 -14.12 -2.88 -12.49
C LYS A 70 -15.35 -2.96 -13.41
N GLN A 71 -15.27 -2.62 -14.70
CA GLN A 71 -16.46 -2.45 -15.56
C GLN A 71 -16.74 -3.61 -16.56
N TYR A 72 -16.01 -4.72 -16.50
CA TYR A 72 -16.17 -5.81 -17.49
C TYR A 72 -17.28 -6.80 -17.13
N ASN A 73 -18.54 -6.40 -17.24
CA ASN A 73 -19.67 -7.28 -16.90
C ASN A 73 -20.76 -7.43 -17.96
N LYS A 74 -20.41 -7.43 -19.26
CA LYS A 74 -21.33 -7.96 -20.29
C LYS A 74 -20.63 -8.82 -21.33
N ALA A 75 -20.95 -10.11 -21.23
CA ALA A 75 -20.79 -11.19 -22.21
C ALA A 75 -19.37 -11.50 -22.71
N HIS A 76 -18.99 -12.77 -22.54
CA HIS A 76 -17.81 -13.50 -23.05
C HIS A 76 -16.64 -13.71 -22.08
N SER A 77 -16.79 -14.77 -21.27
CA SER A 77 -15.81 -15.84 -20.95
C SER A 77 -14.39 -15.48 -20.43
N HIS A 78 -14.26 -15.30 -19.11
CA HIS A 78 -13.62 -16.23 -18.14
C HIS A 78 -13.98 -15.76 -16.71
N LYS A 79 -13.93 -16.66 -15.72
CA LYS A 79 -14.44 -16.46 -14.34
C LYS A 79 -13.77 -15.29 -13.62
N ILE A 80 -14.32 -14.09 -13.80
CA ILE A 80 -14.06 -12.95 -12.93
C ILE A 80 -14.92 -13.16 -11.69
N TYR A 81 -14.26 -13.26 -10.55
CA TYR A 81 -14.92 -13.35 -9.27
C TYR A 81 -14.99 -11.95 -8.66
N SER A 82 -16.19 -11.49 -8.32
CA SER A 82 -16.33 -10.32 -7.44
C SER A 82 -15.75 -10.66 -6.06
N PHE A 83 -15.38 -9.65 -5.28
CA PHE A 83 -14.94 -9.84 -3.90
C PHE A 83 -15.98 -10.62 -3.08
N GLU A 84 -17.26 -10.26 -3.24
CA GLU A 84 -18.39 -10.98 -2.64
C GLU A 84 -18.42 -12.46 -3.05
N LYS A 85 -18.18 -12.75 -4.35
CA LYS A 85 -18.15 -14.13 -4.83
C LYS A 85 -16.94 -14.90 -4.28
N ILE A 86 -15.79 -14.25 -4.12
CA ILE A 86 -14.61 -14.85 -3.47
C ILE A 86 -14.90 -15.16 -2.01
N ASN A 87 -15.51 -14.23 -1.27
CA ASN A 87 -15.89 -14.45 0.13
C ASN A 87 -16.82 -15.65 0.26
N LYS A 88 -17.84 -15.73 -0.60
CA LYS A 88 -18.77 -16.86 -0.61
C LYS A 88 -18.07 -18.19 -0.92
N ILE A 89 -17.11 -18.20 -1.84
CA ILE A 89 -16.31 -19.41 -2.11
C ILE A 89 -15.51 -19.80 -0.86
N GLY A 90 -14.90 -18.84 -0.17
CA GLY A 90 -14.20 -19.09 1.09
C GLY A 90 -15.12 -19.67 2.18
N GLU A 91 -16.31 -19.09 2.37
CA GLU A 91 -17.32 -19.59 3.31
C GLU A 91 -17.76 -21.02 2.97
N ASP A 92 -18.05 -21.29 1.69
CA ASP A 92 -18.45 -22.62 1.22
C ASP A 92 -17.35 -23.67 1.48
N LEU A 93 -16.08 -23.32 1.26
CA LEU A 93 -14.91 -24.18 1.54
C LEU A 93 -14.75 -24.44 3.04
N LEU A 94 -14.87 -23.41 3.87
CA LEU A 94 -14.80 -23.55 5.34
C LEU A 94 -15.93 -24.44 5.87
N ASN A 95 -17.15 -24.29 5.36
CA ASN A 95 -18.29 -25.13 5.71
C ASN A 95 -18.10 -26.60 5.30
N GLN A 96 -17.27 -26.87 4.29
CA GLN A 96 -16.87 -28.21 3.87
C GLN A 96 -15.68 -28.76 4.67
N GLY A 97 -15.14 -27.98 5.62
CA GLY A 97 -14.01 -28.38 6.46
C GLY A 97 -12.63 -28.13 5.85
N ASP A 98 -12.53 -27.40 4.72
CA ASP A 98 -11.25 -27.01 4.15
C ASP A 98 -10.58 -25.97 5.05
N THR A 99 -9.50 -26.38 5.72
CA THR A 99 -8.69 -25.53 6.61
C THR A 99 -7.26 -25.35 6.08
N SER A 100 -7.03 -25.63 4.79
CA SER A 100 -5.72 -25.52 4.14
C SER A 100 -5.07 -24.14 4.33
N PHE A 101 -5.87 -23.06 4.36
CA PHE A 101 -5.36 -21.72 4.69
C PHE A 101 -4.70 -21.65 6.07
N SER A 102 -5.33 -22.25 7.09
CA SER A 102 -4.79 -22.29 8.45
C SER A 102 -3.53 -23.15 8.52
N GLU A 103 -3.48 -24.25 7.79
CA GLU A 103 -2.28 -25.09 7.69
C GLU A 103 -1.11 -24.33 7.07
N ILE A 104 -1.35 -23.59 5.98
CA ILE A 104 -0.34 -22.72 5.35
C ILE A 104 0.12 -21.66 6.34
N SER A 105 -0.81 -21.00 7.05
CA SER A 105 -0.47 -20.00 8.07
C SER A 105 0.38 -20.60 9.20
N ASN A 106 0.09 -21.82 9.64
CA ASN A 106 0.82 -22.51 10.70
C ASN A 106 2.20 -23.01 10.24
N SER A 107 2.42 -23.16 8.93
CA SER A 107 3.72 -23.57 8.39
C SER A 107 4.77 -22.46 8.42
N ALA A 108 4.36 -21.19 8.55
CA ALA A 108 5.25 -20.04 8.53
C ALA A 108 6.24 -20.06 9.71
N GLN A 109 7.54 -19.90 9.40
CA GLN A 109 8.62 -19.85 10.37
C GLN A 109 9.06 -18.40 10.65
N ALA A 110 9.82 -18.22 11.72
CA ALA A 110 10.29 -16.90 12.14
C ALA A 110 11.36 -16.33 11.19
N ASP A 111 12.18 -17.18 10.60
CA ASP A 111 13.28 -16.87 9.68
C ASP A 111 12.85 -16.83 8.21
N ASP A 112 11.59 -17.16 7.91
CA ASP A 112 11.05 -17.07 6.55
C ASP A 112 11.23 -15.66 5.98
N LEU A 113 11.80 -15.60 4.77
CA LEU A 113 11.99 -14.36 4.05
C LEU A 113 10.64 -13.82 3.57
N VAL A 114 10.24 -12.65 4.06
CA VAL A 114 8.98 -11.99 3.68
C VAL A 114 9.21 -11.04 2.51
N THR A 115 10.27 -10.22 2.55
CA THR A 115 10.53 -9.26 1.48
C THR A 115 11.98 -8.83 1.41
N ILE A 116 12.39 -8.34 0.24
CA ILE A 116 13.69 -7.69 0.02
C ILE A 116 13.41 -6.25 -0.40
N ILE A 117 13.89 -5.30 0.40
CA ILE A 117 13.76 -3.87 0.11
C ILE A 117 15.07 -3.35 -0.47
N TYR A 118 15.01 -2.84 -1.69
CA TYR A 118 16.16 -2.17 -2.30
C TYR A 118 16.18 -0.70 -1.87
N THR A 119 17.34 -0.27 -1.38
CA THR A 119 17.58 1.13 -1.04
C THR A 119 18.58 1.69 -2.04
N SER A 120 18.24 2.83 -2.64
CA SER A 120 19.13 3.55 -3.56
C SER A 120 20.20 4.27 -2.74
N GLY A 121 21.34 3.63 -2.50
CA GLY A 121 22.55 4.35 -2.11
C GLY A 121 22.97 5.28 -3.25
N THR A 122 23.42 6.49 -2.94
CA THR A 122 23.69 7.54 -3.93
C THR A 122 24.93 7.31 -4.80
N THR A 123 25.72 6.26 -4.54
CA THR A 123 27.02 6.04 -5.21
C THR A 123 27.38 4.57 -5.46
N ALA A 124 26.51 3.61 -5.10
CA ALA A 124 26.81 2.18 -5.21
C ALA A 124 25.61 1.39 -5.73
N ASP A 125 25.85 0.15 -6.18
CA ASP A 125 24.78 -0.78 -6.56
C ASP A 125 23.74 -0.90 -5.43
N PRO A 126 22.43 -0.91 -5.78
CA PRO A 126 21.36 -0.92 -4.79
C PRO A 126 21.46 -2.17 -3.92
N LYS A 127 21.58 -1.96 -2.62
CA LYS A 127 21.66 -3.04 -1.62
C LYS A 127 20.25 -3.50 -1.27
N GLY A 128 20.03 -4.81 -1.37
CA GLY A 128 18.79 -5.45 -0.94
C GLY A 128 18.86 -5.76 0.56
N VAL A 129 17.90 -5.25 1.32
CA VAL A 129 17.72 -5.56 2.74
C VAL A 129 16.69 -6.68 2.85
N THR A 130 17.11 -7.85 3.32
CA THR A 130 16.25 -9.00 3.58
C THR A 130 15.51 -8.82 4.90
N LEU A 131 14.17 -8.91 4.87
CA LEU A 131 13.32 -8.84 6.05
C LEU A 131 12.59 -10.15 6.23
N THR A 132 12.76 -10.75 7.40
CA THR A 132 12.15 -12.01 7.80
C THR A 132 10.80 -11.78 8.47
N ASN A 133 10.04 -12.86 8.64
CA ASN A 133 8.79 -12.85 9.38
C ASN A 133 8.97 -12.33 10.81
N SER A 134 10.06 -12.73 11.50
CA SER A 134 10.38 -12.26 12.85
C SER A 134 10.56 -10.74 12.95
N ASN A 135 11.13 -10.11 11.91
CA ASN A 135 11.30 -8.65 11.87
C ASN A 135 9.95 -7.94 11.84
N PHE A 136 9.03 -8.40 10.98
CA PHE A 136 7.67 -7.86 10.94
C PHE A 136 6.94 -8.15 12.24
N MET A 137 6.90 -9.41 12.69
CA MET A 137 6.16 -9.81 13.89
C MET A 137 6.62 -9.09 15.16
N HIS A 138 7.91 -8.73 15.26
CA HIS A 138 8.38 -7.85 16.32
C HIS A 138 7.66 -6.49 16.26
N ASN A 139 7.75 -5.79 15.13
CA ASN A 139 7.11 -4.48 14.94
C ASN A 139 5.59 -4.53 15.13
N LEU A 140 4.91 -5.56 14.62
CA LEU A 140 3.46 -5.68 14.72
C LEU A 140 2.97 -5.92 16.14
N ARG A 141 3.79 -6.50 17.01
CA ARG A 141 3.46 -6.67 18.44
C ARG A 141 3.79 -5.43 19.27
N THR A 142 4.88 -4.73 18.95
CA THR A 142 5.40 -3.65 19.78
C THR A 142 4.90 -2.28 19.35
N ALA A 143 4.78 -2.02 18.04
CA ALA A 143 4.45 -0.70 17.54
C ALA A 143 3.01 -0.28 17.91
N PRO A 144 1.94 -1.06 17.65
CA PRO A 144 0.59 -0.59 17.94
C PRO A 144 0.37 -0.09 19.38
N PRO A 145 0.76 -0.83 20.44
CA PRO A 145 0.60 -0.32 21.80
C PRO A 145 1.55 0.84 22.14
N THR A 146 2.74 0.89 21.52
CA THR A 146 3.72 1.97 21.76
C THR A 146 3.26 3.30 21.16
N VAL A 147 2.65 3.25 19.97
CA VAL A 147 2.22 4.44 19.23
C VAL A 147 0.73 4.75 19.39
N GLY A 148 0.00 3.93 20.15
CA GLY A 148 -1.43 4.12 20.43
C GLY A 148 -2.34 3.86 19.22
N ILE A 149 -2.01 2.88 18.37
CA ILE A 149 -2.89 2.46 17.27
C ILE A 149 -3.94 1.49 17.82
N HIS A 150 -5.20 1.79 17.54
CA HIS A 150 -6.37 1.06 18.04
C HIS A 150 -7.35 0.70 16.91
N LYS A 151 -8.28 -0.20 17.19
CA LYS A 151 -9.23 -0.69 16.17
C LYS A 151 -10.18 0.40 15.65
N GLU A 152 -10.39 1.46 16.43
CA GLU A 152 -11.22 2.61 16.07
C GLU A 152 -10.52 3.55 15.08
N ASP A 153 -9.22 3.35 14.84
CA ASP A 153 -8.46 4.22 13.98
C ASP A 153 -8.84 4.08 12.50
N ARG A 154 -8.68 5.21 11.81
CA ARG A 154 -8.78 5.32 10.36
C ARG A 154 -7.43 5.74 9.83
N PHE A 155 -6.72 4.79 9.22
CA PHE A 155 -5.44 5.01 8.61
C PHE A 155 -5.60 5.54 7.19
N LEU A 156 -5.00 6.70 6.91
CA LEU A 156 -4.82 7.16 5.55
C LEU A 156 -3.42 6.80 5.06
N SER A 157 -3.34 5.81 4.19
CA SER A 157 -2.11 5.45 3.51
C SER A 157 -1.83 6.43 2.38
N VAL A 158 -0.71 7.16 2.47
CA VAL A 158 -0.32 8.22 1.51
C VAL A 158 1.06 7.98 0.92
N LEU A 159 1.91 7.19 1.59
CA LEU A 159 3.19 6.78 1.04
C LEU A 159 2.97 5.48 0.25
N PRO A 160 3.88 5.11 -0.65
CA PRO A 160 3.70 3.88 -1.38
C PRO A 160 3.87 2.64 -0.48
N SER A 161 2.95 1.68 -0.58
CA SER A 161 2.92 0.45 0.24
C SER A 161 4.09 -0.51 -0.01
N TRP A 162 4.97 -0.22 -0.97
CA TRP A 162 6.24 -0.94 -1.15
C TRP A 162 7.38 -0.34 -0.32
N HIS A 163 7.23 0.87 0.23
CA HIS A 163 8.18 1.39 1.22
C HIS A 163 7.93 0.73 2.57
N ILE A 164 9.01 0.28 3.22
CA ILE A 164 8.92 -0.49 4.46
C ILE A 164 8.22 0.27 5.60
N TYR A 165 8.37 1.59 5.66
CA TYR A 165 7.72 2.40 6.68
C TYR A 165 6.19 2.34 6.57
N GLU A 166 5.65 2.65 5.39
CA GLU A 166 4.21 2.58 5.12
C GLU A 166 3.66 1.17 5.34
N ARG A 167 4.34 0.17 4.75
CA ARG A 167 3.92 -1.23 4.83
C ARG A 167 3.86 -1.73 6.27
N THR A 168 4.81 -1.33 7.11
CA THR A 168 4.81 -1.73 8.53
C THR A 168 3.62 -1.16 9.26
N VAL A 169 3.26 0.11 9.03
CA VAL A 169 2.10 0.72 9.67
C VAL A 169 0.79 0.17 9.12
N GLU A 170 0.70 -0.08 7.81
CA GLU A 170 -0.42 -0.79 7.20
C GLU A 170 -0.66 -2.15 7.86
N TYR A 171 0.40 -2.93 8.07
CA TYR A 171 0.30 -4.19 8.79
C TYR A 171 -0.10 -3.99 10.26
N CYS A 172 0.42 -2.98 10.95
CA CYS A 172 -0.01 -2.64 12.31
C CYS A 172 -1.53 -2.40 12.35
N THR A 173 -2.05 -1.63 11.40
CA THR A 173 -3.49 -1.32 11.33
C THR A 173 -4.33 -2.56 11.05
N LEU A 174 -3.83 -3.47 10.20
CA LEU A 174 -4.49 -4.76 9.97
C LEU A 174 -4.51 -5.62 11.23
N THR A 175 -3.41 -5.68 11.99
CA THR A 175 -3.35 -6.53 13.20
C THR A 175 -4.29 -6.08 14.31
N VAL A 176 -4.60 -4.80 14.41
CA VAL A 176 -5.56 -4.29 15.40
C VAL A 176 -6.99 -4.24 14.86
N GLY A 177 -7.20 -4.48 13.56
CA GLY A 177 -8.51 -4.38 12.91
C GLY A 177 -8.97 -2.95 12.64
N ALA A 178 -8.03 -2.01 12.51
CA ALA A 178 -8.32 -0.63 12.10
C ALA A 178 -8.68 -0.55 10.62
N SER A 179 -9.40 0.51 10.24
CA SER A 179 -9.75 0.75 8.84
C SER A 179 -8.61 1.46 8.09
N THR A 180 -8.48 1.18 6.78
CA THR A 180 -7.46 1.81 5.93
C THR A 180 -8.10 2.39 4.66
N ALA A 181 -7.77 3.64 4.36
CA ALA A 181 -8.06 4.31 3.11
C ALA A 181 -6.74 4.67 2.41
N TYR A 182 -6.73 4.67 1.07
CA TYR A 182 -5.54 5.01 0.29
C TYR A 182 -5.71 6.35 -0.41
N SER A 183 -4.66 7.16 -0.38
CA SER A 183 -4.59 8.46 -1.04
C SER A 183 -3.23 8.64 -1.70
N LYS A 184 -2.96 9.84 -2.22
CA LYS A 184 -1.70 10.20 -2.85
C LYS A 184 -1.11 11.44 -2.16
N PRO A 185 0.22 11.58 -2.08
CA PRO A 185 0.88 12.68 -1.37
C PRO A 185 0.88 13.98 -2.20
N PHE A 186 -0.14 14.18 -3.04
CA PHE A 186 -0.34 15.39 -3.84
C PHE A 186 -1.46 16.22 -3.21
N LYS A 187 -1.18 17.50 -2.93
CA LYS A 187 -2.12 18.43 -2.28
C LYS A 187 -3.55 18.35 -2.86
N GLN A 188 -3.68 18.28 -4.18
CA GLN A 188 -4.96 18.29 -4.89
C GLN A 188 -5.84 17.06 -4.59
N ILE A 189 -5.23 15.96 -4.17
CA ILE A 189 -5.88 14.68 -3.84
C ILE A 189 -5.95 14.52 -2.32
N LEU A 190 -4.82 14.76 -1.64
CA LEU A 190 -4.70 14.60 -0.19
C LEU A 190 -5.68 15.49 0.60
N LEU A 191 -5.86 16.76 0.20
CA LEU A 191 -6.75 17.67 0.94
C LEU A 191 -8.23 17.25 0.88
N PRO A 192 -8.81 16.92 -0.29
CA PRO A 192 -10.14 16.31 -0.36
C PRO A 192 -10.27 15.03 0.47
N ASP A 193 -9.30 14.13 0.37
CA ASP A 193 -9.35 12.82 1.05
C ASP A 193 -9.29 12.98 2.57
N LEU A 194 -8.44 13.88 3.08
CA LEU A 194 -8.39 14.22 4.51
C LEU A 194 -9.74 14.74 5.03
N LYS A 195 -10.49 15.48 4.21
CA LYS A 195 -11.82 15.98 4.59
C LYS A 195 -12.89 14.90 4.55
N ALA A 196 -12.81 13.99 3.58
CA ALA A 196 -13.78 12.90 3.39
C ALA A 196 -13.58 11.79 4.43
N GLU A 197 -12.36 11.26 4.53
CA GLU A 197 -12.02 10.10 5.35
C GLU A 197 -11.79 10.46 6.82
N LYS A 198 -11.40 11.72 7.09
CA LYS A 198 -11.08 12.23 8.43
C LYS A 198 -10.15 11.27 9.19
N PRO A 199 -9.00 10.88 8.65
CA PRO A 199 -8.17 9.85 9.28
C PRO A 199 -7.71 10.28 10.67
N THR A 200 -7.55 9.31 11.56
CA THR A 200 -6.98 9.51 12.90
C THR A 200 -5.49 9.27 12.92
N ILE A 201 -4.98 8.45 11.98
CA ILE A 201 -3.56 8.14 11.84
C ILE A 201 -3.13 8.27 10.37
N MET A 202 -1.92 8.78 10.14
CA MET A 202 -1.34 8.93 8.81
C MET A 202 0.18 8.82 8.91
N CYS A 203 0.78 8.00 8.05
CA CYS A 203 2.22 7.98 7.89
C CYS A 203 2.64 9.16 7.02
N SER A 204 3.56 9.98 7.51
CA SER A 204 3.96 11.18 6.79
C SER A 204 5.45 11.45 6.93
N VAL A 205 5.96 12.20 5.96
CA VAL A 205 7.33 12.70 5.92
C VAL A 205 7.30 14.23 5.90
N PRO A 206 8.37 14.92 6.36
CA PRO A 206 8.37 16.39 6.47
C PRO A 206 7.91 17.10 5.19
N ARG A 207 8.30 16.56 4.03
CA ARG A 207 7.97 17.11 2.72
C ARG A 207 6.46 17.22 2.44
N ILE A 208 5.66 16.29 2.96
CA ILE A 208 4.19 16.33 2.79
C ILE A 208 3.63 17.51 3.57
N TRP A 209 4.07 17.69 4.82
CA TRP A 209 3.65 18.80 5.68
C TRP A 209 4.08 20.15 5.13
N GLU A 210 5.32 20.27 4.63
CA GLU A 210 5.80 21.47 3.93
C GLU A 210 4.89 21.85 2.75
N SER A 211 4.53 20.86 1.93
CA SER A 211 3.66 21.07 0.77
C SER A 211 2.25 21.51 1.16
N LEU A 212 1.67 20.87 2.18
CA LEU A 212 0.37 21.23 2.73
C LEU A 212 0.39 22.64 3.33
N HIS A 213 1.39 22.95 4.17
CA HIS A 213 1.56 24.24 4.81
C HIS A 213 1.71 25.36 3.76
N LYS A 214 2.63 25.20 2.80
CA LYS A 214 2.77 26.15 1.68
C LYS A 214 1.44 26.32 0.95
N GLY A 215 0.74 25.22 0.70
CA GLY A 215 -0.55 25.22 0.06
C GLY A 215 -1.65 25.98 0.82
N ILE A 216 -1.64 25.95 2.14
CA ILE A 216 -2.56 26.69 3.01
C ILE A 216 -2.18 28.17 3.02
N VAL A 217 -0.90 28.49 3.24
CA VAL A 217 -0.38 29.87 3.25
C VAL A 217 -0.65 30.59 1.93
N ASP A 218 -0.42 29.93 0.80
CA ASP A 218 -0.68 30.51 -0.53
C ASP A 218 -2.17 30.81 -0.75
N ASN A 219 -3.07 30.01 -0.17
CA ASN A 219 -4.51 30.26 -0.21
C ASN A 219 -4.89 31.46 0.68
N ILE A 220 -4.32 31.57 1.87
CA ILE A 220 -4.58 32.69 2.80
C ILE A 220 -4.04 34.01 2.25
N LYS A 221 -2.88 33.99 1.57
CA LYS A 221 -2.32 35.19 0.92
C LYS A 221 -3.27 35.80 -0.11
N LYS A 222 -4.05 34.97 -0.80
CA LYS A 222 -5.08 35.38 -1.77
C LYS A 222 -6.40 35.83 -1.12
N GLY A 223 -6.60 35.53 0.16
CA GLY A 223 -7.80 35.90 0.91
C GLY A 223 -7.85 37.37 1.34
N SER A 224 -9.01 37.79 1.85
CA SER A 224 -9.23 39.13 2.38
C SER A 224 -8.43 39.41 3.65
N ALA A 225 -8.28 40.69 4.03
CA ALA A 225 -7.60 41.07 5.27
C ALA A 225 -8.25 40.43 6.51
N ILE A 226 -9.59 40.32 6.52
CA ILE A 226 -10.34 39.66 7.59
C ILE A 226 -10.02 38.17 7.66
N GLN A 227 -9.96 37.46 6.52
CA GLN A 227 -9.60 36.05 6.47
C GLN A 227 -8.17 35.80 7.01
N LYS A 228 -7.23 36.67 6.64
CA LYS A 228 -5.84 36.61 7.15
C LYS A 228 -5.78 36.83 8.67
N PHE A 229 -6.51 37.82 9.16
CA PHE A 229 -6.58 38.13 10.59
C PHE A 229 -7.14 36.94 11.39
N ILE A 230 -8.29 36.41 10.99
CA ILE A 230 -8.92 35.26 11.66
C ILE A 230 -8.01 34.04 11.65
N PHE A 231 -7.36 33.75 10.52
CA PHE A 231 -6.44 32.62 10.43
C PHE A 231 -5.25 32.76 11.39
N ASN A 232 -4.58 33.92 11.39
CA ASN A 232 -3.42 34.16 12.25
C ASN A 232 -3.79 34.08 13.73
N TRP A 233 -4.94 34.66 14.11
CA TRP A 233 -5.47 34.57 15.46
C TRP A 233 -5.75 33.11 15.86
N ALA A 234 -6.40 32.33 15.00
CA ALA A 234 -6.69 30.91 15.27
C ALA A 234 -5.41 30.08 15.44
N VAL A 235 -4.38 30.34 14.63
CA VAL A 235 -3.07 29.67 14.75
C VAL A 235 -2.39 30.01 16.07
N GLU A 236 -2.39 31.30 16.47
CA GLU A 236 -1.79 31.75 17.73
C GLU A 236 -2.46 31.08 18.95
N ILE A 237 -3.79 31.05 18.97
CA ILE A 237 -4.55 30.36 20.03
C ILE A 237 -4.24 28.86 20.04
N GLY A 238 -4.20 28.24 18.86
CA GLY A 238 -3.85 26.82 18.73
C GLY A 238 -2.45 26.49 19.27
N GLN A 239 -1.46 27.35 19.02
CA GLN A 239 -0.11 27.21 19.56
C GLN A 239 -0.10 27.27 21.08
N LYS A 240 -0.72 28.30 21.68
CA LYS A 240 -0.82 28.44 23.15
C LYS A 240 -1.53 27.25 23.79
N TYR A 241 -2.60 26.76 23.17
CA TYR A 241 -3.31 25.57 23.64
C TYR A 241 -2.41 24.33 23.62
N LYS A 242 -1.70 24.08 22.51
CA LYS A 242 -0.81 22.92 22.38
C LYS A 242 0.37 22.97 23.34
N GLU A 243 0.91 24.14 23.61
CA GLU A 243 1.96 24.35 24.61
C GLU A 243 1.43 24.03 26.02
N ALA A 244 0.28 24.59 26.40
CA ALA A 244 -0.35 24.31 27.70
C ALA A 244 -0.72 22.83 27.88
N GLU A 245 -1.29 22.20 26.85
CA GLU A 245 -1.57 20.76 26.81
C GLU A 245 -0.28 19.94 26.97
N GLY A 246 0.81 20.36 26.32
CA GLY A 246 2.10 19.72 26.42
C GLY A 246 2.70 19.76 27.83
N ILE A 247 2.55 20.91 28.53
CA ILE A 247 2.96 21.07 29.93
C ILE A 247 2.11 20.18 30.84
N LEU A 248 0.79 20.20 30.67
CA LEU A 248 -0.13 19.44 31.51
C LEU A 248 0.08 17.92 31.41
N ASN A 249 0.38 17.44 30.20
CA ASN A 249 0.55 16.03 29.91
C ASN A 249 1.99 15.53 30.02
N ASP A 250 2.94 16.40 30.38
CA ASP A 250 4.38 16.12 30.41
C ASP A 250 4.89 15.52 29.08
N THR A 251 4.34 16.01 27.96
CA THR A 251 4.69 15.56 26.60
C THR A 251 5.61 16.53 25.88
N LEU A 252 6.08 17.59 26.55
CA LEU A 252 7.06 18.48 25.97
C LEU A 252 8.39 17.73 25.77
N PRO A 253 8.98 17.77 24.57
CA PRO A 253 10.27 17.13 24.33
C PRO A 253 11.31 17.66 25.32
N LEU A 254 12.06 16.76 25.98
CA LEU A 254 13.17 17.14 26.88
C LEU A 254 14.25 18.01 26.19
N LEU A 255 14.29 17.97 24.86
CA LEU A 255 15.17 18.80 24.02
C LEU A 255 14.76 20.29 23.98
N CYS A 256 13.57 20.66 24.45
CA CYS A 256 13.12 22.06 24.44
C CYS A 256 13.82 22.96 25.48
N GLN A 257 14.64 22.40 26.39
CA GLN A 257 15.39 23.21 27.37
C GLN A 257 16.67 23.83 26.79
N ARG A 258 17.16 23.41 25.63
CA ARG A 258 18.33 24.00 24.96
C ARG A 258 18.17 23.89 23.45
N GLU A 259 18.07 25.05 22.81
CA GLU A 259 18.20 25.27 21.36
C GLU A 259 16.91 25.08 20.54
N LEU A 260 16.12 26.16 20.53
CA LEU A 260 15.25 26.56 19.43
C LEU A 260 16.08 26.72 18.15
N GLU A 261 16.30 25.65 17.39
CA GLU A 261 16.49 25.65 15.93
C GLU A 261 16.79 24.22 15.45
N MET A 262 15.97 23.71 14.52
CA MET A 262 15.93 22.33 13.99
C MET A 262 15.34 21.25 14.91
N PHE A 263 14.16 20.74 14.55
CA PHE A 263 13.80 19.30 14.45
C PHE A 263 12.28 19.15 14.39
N GLN A 264 11.71 19.27 13.18
CA GLN A 264 10.38 18.70 12.88
C GLN A 264 10.58 17.31 12.27
N LEU A 265 10.72 16.30 13.13
CA LEU A 265 10.61 14.90 12.70
C LEU A 265 9.83 14.11 13.77
N ILE A 266 8.77 13.45 13.28
CA ILE A 266 7.93 12.45 13.96
C ILE A 266 7.03 13.03 15.06
N HIS A 267 5.83 13.45 14.67
CA HIS A 267 4.68 13.56 15.57
C HIS A 267 3.85 12.29 15.40
N ILE A 268 4.15 11.28 16.22
CA ILE A 268 3.18 10.29 16.66
C ILE A 268 2.75 10.79 18.04
N LEU A 269 1.52 11.29 18.14
CA LEU A 269 0.93 11.62 19.43
C LEU A 269 0.46 10.31 20.07
N HIS A 270 1.11 9.86 21.15
CA HIS A 270 0.41 9.39 22.35
C HIS A 270 1.37 9.07 23.55
N LYS A 271 0.91 9.52 24.73
CA LYS A 271 1.29 9.25 26.14
C LYS A 271 2.67 8.65 26.49
N PRO A 272 3.41 9.24 27.46
CA PRO A 272 4.43 8.51 28.19
C PRO A 272 3.77 7.51 29.15
N LEU A 273 4.01 6.23 28.92
CA LEU A 273 3.82 5.16 29.89
C LEU A 273 4.89 5.30 30.99
N PHE A 274 4.60 6.07 32.03
CA PHE A 274 5.25 5.94 33.32
C PHE A 274 4.21 6.14 34.42
N GLN A 275 3.73 5.04 34.98
CA GLN A 275 3.26 5.04 36.37
C GLN A 275 4.43 4.60 37.25
N PRO A 276 4.90 5.42 38.20
CA PRO A 276 5.76 4.95 39.26
C PRO A 276 4.92 4.43 40.44
N HIS A 277 5.21 3.18 40.82
CA HIS A 277 4.89 2.46 42.06
C HIS A 277 3.42 2.17 42.40
#